data_AF-A0A832UUX6-F1
#
_entry.id   AF-A0A832UUX6-F1
#
_cell.length_a   1.000
_cell.length_b   1.000
_cell.length_c   1.000
_cell.angle_alpha   90.00
_cell.angle_beta   90.00
_cell.angle_gamma   90.00
#
_symmetry.space_group_name_H-M   'P 1'
#
loop_
_entity.id
_entity.type
_entity.pdbx_description
1 polymer ?
#
loop_
_entity_poly.entity_id
_entity_poly.type
_entity_poly.pdbx_seq_one_letter_code
_entity_poly.pdbx_strand_id
1 'polypeptide(L)'
;MFVERNNQFSVVCNARVADKCSENGGWCDSEEEAHEWVEDECWIFSGEGWFCIECNSHYMRNLSQTRRDKGLNKLLPDGWDDDLEVGIETVR
;
A
#
# COMPACT_ATOMS: atom_id res chain seq x y z
N MET A 1 -1.58 -13.37 6.89
CA MET A 1 -2.54 -12.25 6.77
C MET A 1 -2.74 -11.61 8.12
N PHE A 2 -3.02 -12.36 9.18
CA PHE A 2 -3.20 -11.81 10.53
C PHE A 2 -2.03 -12.13 11.47
N VAL A 3 -1.94 -11.33 12.53
CA VAL A 3 -1.23 -11.63 13.77
C VAL A 3 -2.23 -11.59 14.93
N GLU A 4 -2.08 -12.49 15.89
CA GLU A 4 -2.89 -12.54 17.10
C GLU A 4 -2.06 -12.15 18.32
N ARG A 5 -2.63 -11.32 19.20
CA ARG A 5 -2.04 -10.95 20.50
C ARG A 5 -3.14 -10.62 21.49
N ASN A 6 -3.08 -11.20 22.69
CA ASN A 6 -4.06 -10.96 23.76
C ASN A 6 -5.52 -11.16 23.31
N ASN A 7 -5.79 -12.20 22.50
CA ASN A 7 -7.07 -12.50 21.88
C ASN A 7 -7.60 -11.41 20.92
N GLN A 8 -6.72 -10.55 20.42
CA GLN A 8 -7.03 -9.58 19.38
C GLN A 8 -6.25 -9.91 18.11
N PHE A 9 -6.84 -9.55 16.97
CA PHE A 9 -6.33 -9.83 15.64
C PHE A 9 -5.96 -8.53 14.94
N SER A 10 -4.92 -8.58 14.12
CA SER A 10 -4.55 -7.46 13.27
C SER A 10 -4.01 -7.94 11.94
N VAL A 11 -4.40 -7.29 10.85
CA VAL A 11 -3.85 -7.58 9.52
C VAL A 11 -2.41 -7.07 9.43
N VAL A 12 -1.51 -7.93 8.96
CA VAL A 12 -0.09 -7.62 8.79
C VAL A 12 0.15 -7.02 7.41
N CYS A 13 0.87 -5.90 7.34
CA CYS A 13 1.32 -5.34 6.07
C CYS A 13 2.32 -6.30 5.40
N ASN A 14 2.02 -6.70 4.17
CA ASN A 14 2.74 -7.74 3.45
C ASN A 14 4.12 -7.31 2.92
N ALA A 15 4.37 -5.99 2.78
CA ALA A 15 5.59 -5.49 2.14
C ALA A 15 6.68 -5.01 3.10
N ARG A 16 6.32 -4.16 4.07
CA ARG A 16 7.26 -3.51 5.01
C ARG A 16 8.46 -2.82 4.33
N VAL A 17 8.20 -2.13 3.21
CA VAL A 17 9.23 -1.47 2.40
C VAL A 17 9.37 0.03 2.65
N ALA A 18 8.39 0.66 3.29
CA ALA A 18 8.42 2.07 3.64
C ALA A 18 8.87 2.26 5.11
N ASP A 19 9.64 3.31 5.38
CA ASP A 19 10.12 3.65 6.74
C ASP A 19 8.97 3.87 7.73
N LYS A 20 7.83 4.35 7.24
CA LYS A 20 6.61 4.59 8.02
C LYS A 20 5.57 3.48 7.85
N CYS A 21 5.98 2.26 7.54
CA CYS A 21 5.06 1.14 7.46
C CYS A 21 4.32 0.96 8.80
N SER A 22 3.00 0.82 8.77
CA SER A 22 2.20 0.54 9.98
C SER A 22 2.54 -0.82 10.62
N GLU A 23 3.22 -1.70 9.87
CA GLU A 23 3.52 -3.12 10.17
C GLU A 23 2.28 -4.00 10.37
N ASN A 24 1.34 -3.56 11.20
CA ASN A 24 0.04 -4.17 11.47
C ASN A 24 -1.06 -3.08 11.38
N GLY A 25 -2.28 -3.48 11.09
CA GLY A 25 -3.45 -2.61 11.14
C GLY A 25 -3.97 -2.39 12.57
N GLY A 26 -5.25 -2.04 12.68
CA GLY A 26 -5.97 -2.03 13.96
C GLY A 26 -5.93 -3.40 14.65
N TRP A 27 -5.95 -3.39 15.98
CA TRP A 27 -6.14 -4.59 16.79
C TRP A 27 -7.62 -4.71 17.15
N CYS A 28 -8.26 -5.76 16.63
CA CYS A 28 -9.70 -5.96 16.67
C CYS A 28 -10.04 -7.28 17.37
N ASP A 29 -11.29 -7.46 17.79
CA ASP A 29 -11.68 -8.63 18.58
C ASP A 29 -11.93 -9.87 17.70
N SER A 30 -11.92 -9.70 16.37
CA SER A 30 -12.04 -10.78 15.39
C SER A 30 -11.21 -10.52 14.12
N GLU A 31 -10.94 -11.58 13.35
CA GLU A 31 -10.30 -11.47 12.03
C GLU A 31 -11.17 -10.69 11.02
N GLU A 32 -12.50 -10.82 11.09
CA GLU A 32 -13.46 -10.10 10.23
C GLU A 32 -13.38 -8.59 10.46
N GLU A 33 -13.45 -8.16 11.72
CA GLU A 33 -13.31 -6.75 12.09
C GLU A 33 -11.92 -6.19 11.73
N ALA A 34 -10.86 -6.98 11.90
CA ALA A 34 -9.51 -6.58 11.48
C ALA A 34 -9.39 -6.41 9.95
N HIS A 35 -10.19 -7.15 9.16
CA HIS A 35 -10.30 -6.98 7.72
C HIS A 35 -11.08 -5.72 7.35
N GLU A 36 -12.26 -5.52 7.94
CA GLU A 36 -13.06 -4.30 7.74
C GLU A 36 -12.23 -3.05 8.07
N TRP A 37 -11.44 -3.10 9.14
CA TRP A 37 -10.55 -1.99 9.52
C TRP A 37 -9.55 -1.63 8.42
N VAL A 38 -8.89 -2.61 7.78
CA VAL A 38 -7.92 -2.29 6.71
C VAL A 38 -8.61 -1.81 5.43
N GLU A 39 -9.84 -2.22 5.18
CA GLU A 39 -10.67 -1.69 4.10
C GLU A 39 -11.05 -0.22 4.36
N ASP A 40 -11.51 0.09 5.57
CA ASP A 40 -11.85 1.46 6.00
C ASP A 40 -10.63 2.39 5.97
N GLU A 41 -9.47 1.89 6.40
CA GLU A 41 -8.18 2.61 6.35
C GLU A 41 -7.54 2.57 4.96
N CYS A 42 -8.27 2.08 3.95
CA CYS A 42 -7.88 2.13 2.54
C CYS A 42 -6.52 1.47 2.25
N TRP A 43 -6.20 0.38 2.95
CA TRP A 43 -5.09 -0.48 2.58
C TRP A 43 -5.39 -1.14 1.23
N ILE A 44 -4.33 -1.48 0.48
CA ILE A 44 -4.46 -2.03 -0.87
C ILE A 44 -4.27 -3.53 -0.85
N PHE A 45 -5.27 -4.29 -1.30
CA PHE A 45 -5.15 -5.73 -1.49
C PHE A 45 -4.52 -6.07 -2.84
N SER A 46 -3.41 -6.79 -2.82
CA SER A 46 -2.65 -7.16 -4.03
C SER A 46 -3.07 -8.49 -4.67
N GLY A 47 -4.02 -9.21 -4.07
CA GLY A 47 -4.29 -10.62 -4.38
C GLY A 47 -3.51 -11.59 -3.50
N GLU A 48 -2.32 -11.20 -3.03
CA GLU A 48 -1.46 -12.02 -2.16
C GLU A 48 -1.44 -11.53 -0.70
N GLY A 49 -1.82 -10.28 -0.47
CA GLY A 49 -1.86 -9.67 0.85
C GLY A 49 -2.16 -8.17 0.82
N TRP A 50 -2.38 -7.61 2.00
CA TRP A 50 -2.66 -6.19 2.19
C TRP A 50 -1.40 -5.35 2.32
N PHE A 51 -1.41 -4.15 1.75
CA PHE A 51 -0.38 -3.14 1.89
C PHE A 51 -0.95 -1.88 2.53
N CYS A 52 -0.29 -1.38 3.57
CA CYS A 52 -0.60 -0.05 4.08
C CYS A 52 -0.29 1.02 3.02
N ILE A 53 -0.95 2.17 3.12
CA ILE A 53 -0.85 3.28 2.17
C ILE A 53 0.62 3.70 1.93
N GLU A 54 1.43 3.74 2.98
CA GLU A 54 2.86 4.10 2.90
C GLU A 54 3.67 3.12 2.03
N CYS A 55 3.47 1.81 2.23
CA CYS A 55 4.13 0.78 1.43
C CYS A 55 3.64 0.78 -0.02
N ASN A 56 2.33 0.98 -0.24
CA ASN A 56 1.77 1.13 -1.58
C ASN A 56 2.39 2.33 -2.29
N SER A 57 2.44 3.49 -1.63
CA SER A 57 3.04 4.72 -2.16
C SER A 57 4.51 4.51 -2.52
N HIS A 58 5.27 3.80 -1.69
CA HIS A 58 6.66 3.44 -1.98
C HIS A 58 6.77 2.58 -3.26
N TYR A 59 5.90 1.59 -3.46
CA TYR A 59 5.89 0.82 -4.70
C TYR A 59 5.56 1.65 -5.92
N MET A 60 4.52 2.49 -5.83
CA MET A 60 4.08 3.32 -6.95
C MET A 60 5.17 4.29 -7.39
N ARG A 61 5.87 4.93 -6.44
CA ARG A 61 7.05 5.78 -6.72
C ARG A 61 8.17 5.00 -7.43
N ASN A 62 8.50 3.80 -6.95
CA ASN A 62 9.54 2.98 -7.58
C ASN A 62 9.14 2.49 -8.98
N LEU A 63 7.85 2.18 -9.19
CA LEU A 63 7.32 1.81 -10.49
C LEU A 63 7.42 2.98 -11.48
N SER A 64 7.02 4.18 -11.06
CA SER A 64 7.17 5.42 -11.83
C SER A 64 8.62 5.66 -12.24
N GLN A 65 9.56 5.55 -11.28
CA GLN A 65 11.00 5.70 -11.57
C GLN A 65 11.49 4.63 -12.56
N THR A 66 11.12 3.36 -12.36
CA THR A 66 11.53 2.26 -13.25
C THR A 66 11.03 2.46 -14.68
N ARG A 67 9.80 2.99 -14.86
CA ARG A 67 9.26 3.31 -16.18
C ARG A 67 10.05 4.42 -16.87
N ARG A 68 10.40 5.48 -16.13
CA ARG A 68 11.25 6.57 -16.62
C ARG A 68 12.62 6.03 -17.06
N ASP A 69 13.27 5.24 -16.21
CA ASP A 69 14.61 4.69 -16.47
C ASP A 69 14.63 3.76 -17.69
N LYS A 70 13.54 3.01 -17.91
CA LYS A 70 13.38 2.14 -19.08
C LYS A 70 12.86 2.84 -20.33
N GLY A 71 12.62 4.16 -20.27
CA GLY A 71 12.06 4.94 -21.37
C GLY A 71 10.63 4.52 -21.77
N LEU A 72 9.90 3.85 -20.88
CA LEU A 72 8.57 3.30 -21.13
C LEU A 72 7.46 4.35 -21.05
N ASN A 73 7.74 5.54 -20.52
CA ASN A 73 6.80 6.68 -20.54
C ASN A 73 6.32 7.01 -21.96
N LYS A 74 7.16 6.78 -22.98
CA LYS A 74 6.80 6.98 -24.39
C LYS A 74 5.70 6.05 -24.91
N LEU A 75 5.38 4.98 -24.16
CA LEU A 75 4.30 4.04 -24.49
C LEU A 75 2.97 4.43 -23.84
N LEU A 76 2.98 5.43 -22.94
CA LEU A 76 1.77 5.94 -22.32
C LEU A 76 1.14 7.00 -23.23
N PRO A 77 -0.20 7.05 -23.34
CA PRO A 77 -0.89 8.16 -23.97
C PRO A 77 -0.47 9.50 -23.32
N ASP A 78 -0.37 10.56 -24.11
CA ASP A 78 -0.05 11.91 -23.61
C ASP A 78 -0.98 12.26 -22.43
N GLY A 79 -0.40 12.54 -21.26
CA GLY A 79 -1.12 12.91 -20.03
C GLY A 79 -1.27 11.81 -18.97
N TRP A 80 -0.81 10.58 -19.20
CA TRP A 80 -0.83 9.48 -18.21
C TRP A 80 0.49 9.29 -17.44
N ASP A 81 1.48 10.13 -17.71
CA ASP A 81 2.78 10.10 -17.02
C ASP A 81 2.67 10.45 -15.53
N ASP A 82 1.63 11.19 -15.14
CA ASP A 82 1.40 11.65 -13.76
C ASP A 82 0.48 10.70 -12.96
N ASP A 83 -0.27 9.80 -13.61
CA ASP A 83 -1.35 9.01 -12.97
C ASP A 83 -0.89 8.04 -11.87
N LEU A 84 0.39 7.66 -11.86
CA LEU A 84 0.95 6.84 -10.77
C LEU A 84 1.35 7.66 -9.52
N GLU A 85 1.46 8.99 -9.65
CA GLU A 85 1.87 9.90 -8.59
C GLU A 85 0.69 10.77 -8.08
N VAL A 86 -0.40 10.90 -8.85
CA VAL A 86 -1.63 11.61 -8.44
C VAL A 86 -2.23 10.94 -7.20
N GLY A 87 -2.32 11.70 -6.09
CA GLY A 87 -2.91 11.23 -4.82
C GLY A 87 -1.89 10.73 -3.78
N ILE A 88 -0.62 10.56 -4.16
CA ILE A 88 0.47 10.44 -3.20
C ILE A 88 0.87 11.87 -2.87
N GLU A 89 0.55 12.37 -1.67
CA GLU A 89 0.93 13.74 -1.29
C GLU A 89 2.41 13.99 -1.64
N THR A 90 2.63 14.89 -2.59
CA THR A 90 3.95 15.40 -2.95
C THR A 90 4.38 16.36 -1.86
N VAL A 91 4.59 15.85 -0.65
CA VAL A 91 5.30 16.56 0.42
C VAL A 91 6.76 16.61 -0.03
N ARG A 92 7.12 17.77 -0.58
CA ARG A 92 8.47 18.13 -1.02
C ARG A 92 9.25 18.78 0.12
#